data_AF-A0A1V9ZPY2-F1
#
_entry.id   AF-A0A1V9ZPY2-F1
#
_cell.length_a   1.000
_cell.length_b   1.000
_cell.length_c   1.000
_cell.angle_alpha   90.00
_cell.angle_beta   90.00
_cell.angle_gamma   90.00
#
_symmetry.space_group_name_H-M   'P 1'
#
loop_
_entity.id
_entity.type
_entity.pdbx_description
1 polymer ?
#
loop_
_entity_poly.entity_id
_entity_poly.type
_entity_poly.pdbx_seq_one_letter_code
_entity_poly.pdbx_strand_id
1 'polypeptide(L)'
;MFAKTNLLHHTRTVVAAQRTFAVRATTPVLLESSHFKTHPKSDAHFADQKFLSWTAVPTTWENPIPHEIYTPQDLDVKRTHRDPVEMHAKVALAAIRAMRWGFDFVSRYKGPGGDMKAQDWINRALFLETVAGVPGMVAGMARHLRSLRTMKRDQGWIHTLLEEAENERMHLLIFLNMKSPGPLFRILVLGAQGVFFNMFFLAYLTSPKTCHRFVGYLEEEAVHTYTSLVQDIEEGHVDGWKTDIAPSIARKYYKLSDNATILDMIKCIRADEANHRDVNHTFADLEWKTDVNPFLFKHRKEVSEPVEKPIQGVNYEI
;
A
#
# COMPACT_ATOMS: atom_id res chain seq x y z
N MET A 1 33.71 -83.04 -9.23
CA MET A 1 34.69 -83.50 -8.22
C MET A 1 35.86 -82.53 -8.25
N PHE A 2 36.16 -81.91 -7.11
CA PHE A 2 37.39 -81.22 -6.63
C PHE A 2 38.56 -80.99 -7.62
N ALA A 3 39.35 -79.90 -7.63
CA ALA A 3 39.95 -79.13 -6.54
C ALA A 3 40.58 -77.82 -7.11
N LYS A 4 40.43 -76.66 -6.46
CA LYS A 4 41.40 -75.92 -5.62
C LYS A 4 42.72 -75.41 -6.27
N THR A 5 42.77 -74.07 -6.39
CA THR A 5 43.73 -73.10 -5.80
C THR A 5 45.25 -73.23 -6.03
N ASN A 6 45.86 -72.17 -6.61
CA ASN A 6 46.88 -71.31 -5.99
C ASN A 6 47.15 -70.10 -6.92
N LEU A 7 46.77 -68.88 -6.51
CA LEU A 7 47.58 -67.86 -5.82
C LEU A 7 48.60 -67.16 -6.74
N LEU A 8 48.41 -65.86 -6.96
CA LEU A 8 49.48 -64.86 -6.93
C LEU A 8 48.88 -63.45 -6.74
N HIS A 9 49.33 -62.82 -5.66
CA HIS A 9 49.02 -61.45 -5.24
C HIS A 9 49.58 -60.43 -6.23
N HIS A 10 48.78 -59.43 -6.60
CA HIS A 10 49.31 -58.09 -6.86
C HIS A 10 48.36 -57.01 -6.35
N THR A 11 48.78 -56.41 -5.24
CA THR A 11 48.21 -55.22 -4.62
C THR A 11 48.44 -54.02 -5.55
N ARG A 12 47.37 -53.40 -6.06
CA ARG A 12 47.43 -52.08 -6.71
C ARG A 12 46.94 -51.01 -5.74
N THR A 13 47.88 -50.22 -5.24
CA THR A 13 47.66 -49.01 -4.46
C THR A 13 46.99 -47.96 -5.35
N VAL A 14 45.73 -47.60 -5.04
CA VAL A 14 45.07 -46.45 -5.67
C VAL A 14 45.42 -45.23 -4.84
N VAL A 15 46.30 -44.37 -5.38
CA VAL A 15 46.57 -43.04 -4.85
C VAL A 15 45.41 -42.13 -5.25
N ALA A 16 44.54 -41.81 -4.30
CA ALA A 16 43.53 -40.78 -4.48
C ALA A 16 44.21 -39.39 -4.39
N ALA A 17 44.34 -38.72 -5.53
CA ALA A 17 44.76 -37.32 -5.57
C ALA A 17 43.63 -36.44 -5.00
N GLN A 18 43.76 -36.01 -3.75
CA GLN A 18 42.91 -34.97 -3.17
C GLN A 18 43.20 -33.63 -3.86
N ARG A 19 42.32 -33.22 -4.78
CA ARG A 19 42.25 -31.83 -5.24
C ARG A 19 41.54 -31.02 -4.16
N THR A 20 42.31 -30.29 -3.36
CA THR A 20 41.80 -29.25 -2.47
C THR A 20 41.38 -28.04 -3.30
N PHE A 21 40.07 -27.88 -3.51
CA PHE A 21 39.53 -26.59 -3.93
C PHE A 21 39.44 -25.69 -2.68
N ALA A 22 40.36 -24.73 -2.57
CA ALA A 22 40.22 -23.64 -1.62
C ALA A 22 39.06 -22.75 -2.08
N VAL A 23 37.89 -22.95 -1.49
CA VAL A 23 36.78 -21.99 -1.60
C VAL A 23 37.20 -20.76 -0.80
N ARG A 24 37.59 -19.69 -1.51
CA ARG A 24 37.78 -18.38 -0.90
C ARG A 24 36.42 -17.94 -0.40
N ALA A 25 36.22 -17.98 0.92
CA ALA A 25 35.03 -17.45 1.56
C ALA A 25 34.98 -15.94 1.30
N THR A 26 34.22 -15.53 0.28
CA THR A 26 33.72 -14.17 0.21
C THR A 26 32.68 -14.05 1.31
N THR A 27 33.00 -13.25 2.33
CA THR A 27 32.06 -12.84 3.35
C THR A 27 30.82 -12.28 2.65
N PRO A 28 29.62 -12.85 2.84
CA PRO A 28 28.43 -12.17 2.38
C PRO A 28 28.30 -10.92 3.24
N VAL A 29 28.35 -9.74 2.62
CA VAL A 29 27.81 -8.53 3.23
C VAL A 29 26.31 -8.79 3.33
N LEU A 30 25.88 -9.22 4.52
CA LEU A 30 24.47 -9.30 4.88
C LEU A 30 23.90 -7.89 4.80
N LEU A 31 23.25 -7.57 3.70
CA LEU A 31 22.35 -6.44 3.62
C LEU A 31 21.18 -6.76 4.55
N GLU A 32 21.29 -6.31 5.80
CA GLU A 32 20.33 -6.56 6.86
C GLU A 32 19.01 -5.85 6.54
N SER A 33 18.12 -6.57 5.85
CA SER A 33 16.78 -6.14 5.49
C SER A 33 15.76 -7.25 5.82
N SER A 34 15.90 -7.86 7.00
CA SER A 34 14.92 -8.82 7.51
C SER A 34 14.15 -8.26 8.70
N HIS A 35 12.83 -8.31 8.58
CA HIS A 35 11.86 -7.70 9.50
C HIS A 35 11.73 -8.42 10.86
N PHE A 36 12.33 -9.61 11.03
CA PHE A 36 12.46 -10.31 12.32
C PHE A 36 13.69 -11.23 12.31
N LYS A 37 14.74 -10.90 13.07
CA LYS A 37 15.81 -11.85 13.43
C LYS A 37 15.30 -12.78 14.53
N THR A 38 15.30 -14.09 14.30
CA THR A 38 15.06 -15.06 15.36
C THR A 38 16.29 -15.13 16.26
N HIS A 39 16.21 -14.58 17.47
CA HIS A 39 17.11 -14.99 18.55
C HIS A 39 16.86 -16.48 18.87
N PRO A 40 17.87 -17.24 19.33
CA PRO A 40 17.66 -18.62 19.76
C PRO A 40 16.57 -18.64 20.84
N LYS A 41 15.50 -19.38 20.56
CA LYS A 41 14.32 -19.50 21.41
C LYS A 41 14.69 -20.22 22.71
N SER A 42 15.05 -19.47 23.75
CA SER A 42 14.91 -19.89 25.14
C SER A 42 13.77 -19.09 25.79
N ASP A 43 13.18 -19.61 26.86
CA ASP A 43 12.12 -18.93 27.61
C ASP A 43 12.54 -17.53 28.12
N ALA A 44 13.85 -17.28 28.21
CA ALA A 44 14.42 -15.97 28.52
C ALA A 44 14.10 -14.90 27.46
N HIS A 45 13.82 -15.28 26.21
CA HIS A 45 13.46 -14.34 25.12
C HIS A 45 12.12 -13.63 25.38
N PHE A 46 11.17 -14.30 26.05
CA PHE A 46 9.89 -13.70 26.44
C PHE A 46 9.94 -13.01 27.80
N ALA A 47 10.90 -13.38 28.67
CA ALA A 47 11.08 -12.76 29.99
C ALA A 47 11.63 -11.32 29.90
N ASP A 48 12.32 -10.97 28.81
CA ASP A 48 12.95 -9.66 28.60
C ASP A 48 12.12 -8.70 27.71
N GLN A 49 10.97 -9.15 27.19
CA GLN A 49 10.02 -8.27 26.55
C GLN A 49 9.33 -7.42 27.62
N LYS A 50 9.95 -6.28 27.97
CA LYS A 50 9.27 -5.25 28.75
C LYS A 50 8.02 -4.86 27.98
N PHE A 51 6.85 -5.19 28.53
CA PHE A 51 5.58 -4.66 28.07
C PHE A 51 5.67 -3.13 28.15
N LEU A 52 6.02 -2.50 27.04
CA LEU A 52 5.94 -1.07 26.91
C LEU A 52 4.46 -0.74 27.01
N SER A 53 4.07 -0.06 28.08
CA SER A 53 2.79 0.65 28.12
C SER A 53 2.66 1.46 26.83
N TRP A 54 1.47 1.57 26.25
CA TRP A 54 1.23 2.45 25.11
C TRP A 54 1.70 3.90 25.39
N THR A 55 1.78 4.31 26.66
CA THR A 55 2.34 5.60 27.10
C THR A 55 3.87 5.69 27.05
N ALA A 56 4.58 4.58 26.86
CA ALA A 56 6.04 4.47 26.79
C ALA A 56 6.56 4.25 25.35
N VAL A 57 5.67 4.08 24.38
CA VAL A 57 6.02 4.13 22.96
C VAL A 57 6.35 5.59 22.64
N PRO A 58 7.46 5.90 21.95
CA PRO A 58 7.71 7.26 21.48
C PRO A 58 6.46 7.77 20.76
N THR A 59 6.07 9.03 21.00
CA THR A 59 4.89 9.67 20.40
C THR A 59 4.92 9.74 18.86
N THR A 60 5.95 9.17 18.26
CA THR A 60 6.31 9.28 16.87
C THR A 60 6.55 7.86 16.35
N TRP A 61 5.50 7.28 15.77
CA TRP A 61 5.58 6.04 15.02
C TRP A 61 6.19 6.35 13.65
N GLU A 62 7.35 5.81 13.35
CA GLU A 62 7.89 5.83 11.99
C GLU A 62 7.21 4.70 11.21
N ASN A 63 6.54 5.05 10.09
CA ASN A 63 5.91 4.04 9.24
C ASN A 63 7.00 3.13 8.66
N PRO A 64 7.02 1.82 8.98
CA PRO A 64 8.03 0.91 8.45
C PRO A 64 7.82 0.58 6.97
N ILE A 65 6.63 0.85 6.41
CA ILE A 65 6.32 0.57 5.00
C ILE A 65 6.84 1.72 4.13
N PRO A 66 7.65 1.42 3.10
CA PRO A 66 8.02 2.41 2.09
C PRO A 66 6.77 3.08 1.51
N HIS A 67 6.83 4.37 1.31
CA HIS A 67 5.77 5.18 0.70
C HIS A 67 6.42 6.36 -0.01
N GLU A 68 5.65 7.06 -0.85
CA GLU A 68 6.15 8.16 -1.65
C GLU A 68 6.55 9.37 -0.80
N ILE A 69 7.66 10.00 -1.21
CA ILE A 69 8.13 11.27 -0.66
C ILE A 69 8.20 12.26 -1.83
N TYR A 70 7.39 13.30 -1.74
CA TYR A 70 7.13 14.19 -2.86
C TYR A 70 8.13 15.34 -2.95
N THR A 71 8.62 15.58 -4.17
CA THR A 71 9.27 16.84 -4.54
C THR A 71 8.21 17.89 -4.89
N PRO A 72 8.55 19.19 -4.93
CA PRO A 72 7.62 20.23 -5.34
C PRO A 72 6.99 20.00 -6.73
N GLN A 73 7.71 19.35 -7.65
CA GLN A 73 7.22 19.01 -8.98
C GLN A 73 6.14 17.92 -8.93
N ASP A 74 6.29 16.94 -8.05
CA ASP A 74 5.31 15.85 -7.91
C ASP A 74 3.96 16.35 -7.36
N LEU A 75 3.97 17.51 -6.67
CA LEU A 75 2.77 18.14 -6.11
C LEU A 75 1.94 18.92 -7.13
N ASP A 76 2.43 19.12 -8.37
CA ASP A 76 1.68 19.69 -9.50
C ASP A 76 0.71 18.67 -10.12
N VAL A 77 -0.24 18.22 -9.30
CA VAL A 77 -1.22 17.20 -9.64
C VAL A 77 -2.35 17.81 -10.48
N LYS A 78 -2.59 17.22 -11.66
CA LYS A 78 -3.71 17.59 -12.53
C LYS A 78 -4.91 16.68 -12.32
N ARG A 79 -6.10 17.29 -12.39
CA ARG A 79 -7.36 16.53 -12.53
C ARG A 79 -7.37 15.88 -13.91
N THR A 80 -7.56 14.58 -13.96
CA THR A 80 -7.72 13.81 -15.19
C THR A 80 -9.01 13.00 -15.08
N HIS A 81 -9.54 12.59 -16.23
CA HIS A 81 -10.69 11.69 -16.29
C HIS A 81 -10.42 10.61 -17.33
N ARG A 82 -10.71 9.36 -16.98
CA ARG A 82 -10.64 8.25 -17.92
C ARG A 82 -12.01 7.89 -18.47
N ASP A 83 -12.21 8.06 -19.78
CA ASP A 83 -13.50 7.77 -20.40
C ASP A 83 -13.97 6.32 -20.20
N PRO A 84 -15.24 6.09 -19.80
CA PRO A 84 -15.79 4.76 -19.57
C PRO A 84 -16.22 4.11 -20.88
N VAL A 85 -15.27 3.57 -21.65
CA VAL A 85 -15.56 2.93 -22.95
C VAL A 85 -16.28 1.59 -22.75
N GLU A 86 -15.71 0.73 -21.91
CA GLU A 86 -16.19 -0.62 -21.65
C GLU A 86 -17.35 -0.67 -20.66
N MET A 87 -18.15 -1.74 -20.71
CA MET A 87 -19.31 -1.90 -19.83
C MET A 87 -18.94 -1.88 -18.34
N HIS A 88 -17.86 -2.58 -17.94
CA HIS A 88 -17.42 -2.59 -16.55
C HIS A 88 -17.01 -1.18 -16.05
N ALA A 89 -16.41 -0.37 -16.93
CA ALA A 89 -16.07 1.02 -16.62
C ALA A 89 -17.31 1.90 -16.50
N LYS A 90 -18.32 1.71 -17.34
CA LYS A 90 -19.62 2.41 -17.22
C LYS A 90 -20.33 2.08 -15.92
N VAL A 91 -20.35 0.81 -15.53
CA VAL A 91 -20.92 0.35 -14.26
C VAL A 91 -20.16 0.95 -13.08
N ALA A 92 -18.83 0.90 -13.10
CA ALA A 92 -17.97 1.49 -12.08
C ALA A 92 -18.24 3.00 -11.90
N LEU A 93 -18.25 3.75 -13.01
CA LEU A 93 -18.50 5.20 -12.98
C LEU A 93 -19.91 5.53 -12.49
N ALA A 94 -20.92 4.77 -12.92
CA ALA A 94 -22.28 4.95 -12.45
C ALA A 94 -22.39 4.73 -10.93
N ALA A 95 -21.72 3.70 -10.40
CA ALA A 95 -21.67 3.43 -8.96
C ALA A 95 -21.00 4.57 -8.19
N ILE A 96 -19.85 5.07 -8.65
CA ILE A 96 -19.17 6.21 -8.02
C ILE A 96 -20.03 7.47 -8.05
N ARG A 97 -20.65 7.79 -9.19
CA ARG A 97 -21.55 8.96 -9.28
C ARG A 97 -22.73 8.84 -8.33
N ALA A 98 -23.34 7.66 -8.22
CA ALA A 98 -24.43 7.41 -7.28
C ALA A 98 -23.97 7.56 -5.82
N MET A 99 -22.81 6.98 -5.47
CA MET A 99 -22.23 7.09 -4.12
C MET A 99 -21.84 8.52 -3.78
N ARG A 100 -21.19 9.23 -4.70
CA ARG A 100 -20.82 10.64 -4.55
C ARG A 100 -22.05 11.50 -4.32
N TRP A 101 -23.06 11.36 -5.16
CA TRP A 101 -24.33 12.10 -5.01
C TRP A 101 -25.01 11.81 -3.67
N GLY A 102 -25.13 10.53 -3.30
CA GLY A 102 -25.77 10.13 -2.05
C GLY A 102 -25.00 10.64 -0.83
N PHE A 103 -23.68 10.54 -0.84
CA PHE A 103 -22.83 11.04 0.23
C PHE A 103 -22.87 12.57 0.32
N ASP A 104 -22.78 13.29 -0.79
CA ASP A 104 -22.84 14.75 -0.81
C ASP A 104 -24.20 15.26 -0.29
N PHE A 105 -25.30 14.57 -0.64
CA PHE A 105 -26.62 14.86 -0.11
C PHE A 105 -26.70 14.66 1.41
N VAL A 106 -26.27 13.50 1.92
CA VAL A 106 -26.34 13.17 3.36
C VAL A 106 -25.39 14.03 4.18
N SER A 107 -24.19 14.28 3.69
CA SER A 107 -23.17 15.10 4.36
C SER A 107 -23.44 16.61 4.25
N ARG A 108 -24.42 17.01 3.42
CA ARG A 108 -24.72 18.41 3.10
C ARG A 108 -23.51 19.15 2.53
N TYR A 109 -22.77 18.48 1.65
CA TYR A 109 -21.64 19.08 0.96
C TYR A 109 -22.10 20.26 0.11
N LYS A 110 -21.45 21.42 0.28
CA LYS A 110 -21.84 22.67 -0.39
C LYS A 110 -20.95 23.02 -1.59
N GLY A 111 -19.91 22.24 -1.84
CA GLY A 111 -18.90 22.57 -2.86
C GLY A 111 -17.81 23.51 -2.34
N PRO A 112 -16.80 23.78 -3.18
CA PRO A 112 -15.80 24.83 -2.93
C PRO A 112 -16.40 26.23 -3.06
N GLY A 113 -15.66 27.24 -2.61
CA GLY A 113 -16.04 28.65 -2.74
C GLY A 113 -16.49 29.33 -1.44
N GLY A 114 -15.99 28.87 -0.28
CA GLY A 114 -16.20 29.55 1.00
C GLY A 114 -17.31 29.00 1.89
N ASP A 115 -18.19 28.16 1.36
CA ASP A 115 -19.34 27.64 2.11
C ASP A 115 -19.03 26.46 3.05
N MET A 116 -17.89 25.80 2.81
CA MET A 116 -17.35 24.69 3.60
C MET A 116 -16.28 25.21 4.57
N LYS A 117 -16.48 25.05 5.88
CA LYS A 117 -15.49 25.43 6.89
C LYS A 117 -14.45 24.32 7.08
N ALA A 118 -13.34 24.64 7.75
CA ALA A 118 -12.31 23.67 8.14
C ALA A 118 -12.87 22.38 8.75
N GLN A 119 -13.86 22.52 9.66
CA GLN A 119 -14.49 21.37 10.31
C GLN A 119 -15.35 20.51 9.39
N ASP A 120 -15.95 21.11 8.35
CA ASP A 120 -16.73 20.40 7.34
C ASP A 120 -15.80 19.60 6.43
N TRP A 121 -14.68 20.20 6.02
CA TRP A 121 -13.63 19.52 5.26
C TRP A 121 -13.02 18.34 6.04
N ILE A 122 -12.67 18.54 7.32
CA ILE A 122 -12.14 17.44 8.15
C ILE A 122 -13.18 16.33 8.30
N ASN A 123 -14.45 16.65 8.58
CA ASN A 123 -15.50 15.63 8.70
C ASN A 123 -15.65 14.80 7.43
N ARG A 124 -15.61 15.48 6.27
CA ARG A 124 -15.71 14.85 4.96
C ARG A 124 -14.54 13.89 4.73
N ALA A 125 -13.31 14.41 4.84
CA ALA A 125 -12.10 13.62 4.63
C ALA A 125 -12.07 12.43 5.60
N LEU A 126 -12.18 12.68 6.91
CA LEU A 126 -12.12 11.64 7.94
C LEU A 126 -13.14 10.51 7.71
N PHE A 127 -14.34 10.82 7.20
CA PHE A 127 -15.31 9.78 6.87
C PHE A 127 -14.89 8.98 5.65
N LEU A 128 -14.51 9.66 4.56
CA LEU A 128 -14.14 9.02 3.31
C LEU A 128 -12.88 8.17 3.45
N GLU A 129 -11.87 8.62 4.20
CA GLU A 129 -10.63 7.86 4.47
C GLU A 129 -10.91 6.54 5.20
N THR A 130 -11.97 6.46 6.02
CA THR A 130 -12.35 5.19 6.67
C THR A 130 -12.86 4.14 5.68
N VAL A 131 -13.32 4.59 4.52
CA VAL A 131 -13.84 3.74 3.43
C VAL A 131 -12.75 3.51 2.38
N ALA A 132 -11.92 4.52 2.08
CA ALA A 132 -10.83 4.46 1.10
C ALA A 132 -9.76 3.41 1.47
N GLY A 133 -9.49 3.18 2.76
CA GLY A 133 -8.57 2.11 3.18
C GLY A 133 -9.08 0.66 3.00
N VAL A 134 -10.33 0.46 2.57
CA VAL A 134 -10.94 -0.88 2.46
C VAL A 134 -10.62 -1.61 1.14
N PRO A 135 -10.74 -0.99 -0.05
CA PRO A 135 -10.54 -1.65 -1.34
C PRO A 135 -9.18 -2.32 -1.50
N GLY A 136 -8.07 -1.60 -1.23
CA GLY A 136 -6.72 -2.14 -1.32
C GLY A 136 -6.52 -3.35 -0.40
N MET A 137 -7.06 -3.29 0.83
CA MET A 137 -6.99 -4.39 1.80
C MET A 137 -7.75 -5.63 1.31
N VAL A 138 -8.97 -5.44 0.81
CA VAL A 138 -9.80 -6.53 0.28
C VAL A 138 -9.16 -7.16 -0.96
N ALA A 139 -8.69 -6.33 -1.89
CA ALA A 139 -8.04 -6.75 -3.13
C ALA A 139 -6.74 -7.52 -2.84
N GLY A 140 -5.89 -6.96 -1.97
CA GLY A 140 -4.65 -7.57 -1.51
C GLY A 140 -4.88 -8.91 -0.81
N MET A 141 -5.84 -8.97 0.12
CA MET A 141 -6.25 -10.20 0.80
C MET A 141 -6.74 -11.27 -0.20
N ALA A 142 -7.65 -10.92 -1.10
CA ALA A 142 -8.22 -11.86 -2.07
C ALA A 142 -7.13 -12.45 -3.00
N ARG A 143 -6.19 -11.61 -3.44
CA ARG A 143 -5.03 -12.03 -4.25
C ARG A 143 -4.04 -12.86 -3.45
N HIS A 144 -3.78 -12.51 -2.19
CA HIS A 144 -2.95 -13.27 -1.27
C HIS A 144 -3.48 -14.69 -1.10
N LEU A 145 -4.75 -14.83 -0.73
CA LEU A 145 -5.39 -16.13 -0.59
C LEU A 145 -5.41 -16.91 -1.92
N ARG A 146 -5.45 -16.23 -3.07
CA ARG A 146 -5.36 -16.89 -4.39
C ARG A 146 -3.96 -17.44 -4.61
N SER A 147 -2.93 -16.64 -4.36
CA SER A 147 -1.53 -17.08 -4.48
C SER A 147 -1.30 -18.31 -3.63
N LEU A 148 -1.79 -18.30 -2.38
CA LEU A 148 -1.67 -19.44 -1.47
C LEU A 148 -2.38 -20.69 -1.98
N ARG A 149 -3.66 -20.61 -2.35
CA ARG A 149 -4.46 -21.80 -2.75
C ARG A 149 -4.14 -22.33 -4.15
N THR A 150 -3.47 -21.54 -4.99
CA THR A 150 -3.05 -21.94 -6.34
C THR A 150 -1.56 -22.22 -6.45
N MET A 151 -0.80 -21.94 -5.39
CA MET A 151 0.66 -22.15 -5.31
C MET A 151 1.40 -21.40 -6.43
N LYS A 152 0.90 -20.22 -6.80
CA LYS A 152 1.43 -19.37 -7.88
C LYS A 152 1.91 -18.02 -7.36
N ARG A 153 2.89 -17.45 -8.05
CA ARG A 153 3.37 -16.09 -7.81
C ARG A 153 2.25 -15.08 -8.12
N ASP A 154 2.17 -14.02 -7.31
CA ASP A 154 1.19 -12.94 -7.49
C ASP A 154 1.62 -11.86 -8.50
N GLN A 155 2.91 -11.82 -8.85
CA GLN A 155 3.51 -10.82 -9.72
C GLN A 155 3.46 -9.38 -9.17
N GLY A 156 3.50 -9.24 -7.83
CA GLY A 156 3.78 -7.98 -7.16
C GLY A 156 2.58 -7.06 -6.89
N TRP A 157 1.36 -7.55 -7.07
CA TRP A 157 0.14 -6.77 -6.86
C TRP A 157 -0.21 -6.65 -5.38
N ILE A 158 -0.06 -7.72 -4.59
CA ILE A 158 -0.43 -7.77 -3.16
C ILE A 158 0.24 -6.65 -2.39
N HIS A 159 1.55 -6.40 -2.61
CA HIS A 159 2.28 -5.40 -1.84
C HIS A 159 1.75 -3.99 -2.12
N THR A 160 1.63 -3.60 -3.39
CA THR A 160 1.09 -2.29 -3.78
C THR A 160 -0.33 -2.06 -3.24
N LEU A 161 -1.20 -3.09 -3.27
CA LEU A 161 -2.57 -2.96 -2.77
C LEU A 161 -2.64 -2.81 -1.24
N LEU A 162 -1.74 -3.46 -0.51
CA LEU A 162 -1.66 -3.32 0.94
C LEU A 162 -0.97 -2.01 1.35
N GLU A 163 -0.03 -1.53 0.55
CA GLU A 163 0.60 -0.21 0.69
C GLU A 163 -0.42 0.91 0.49
N GLU A 164 -1.23 0.86 -0.57
CA GLU A 164 -2.36 1.77 -0.81
C GLU A 164 -3.31 1.78 0.40
N ALA A 165 -3.75 0.60 0.86
CA ALA A 165 -4.64 0.52 2.03
C ALA A 165 -4.04 1.11 3.31
N GLU A 166 -2.71 1.03 3.48
CA GLU A 166 -2.05 1.69 4.59
C GLU A 166 -1.92 3.20 4.39
N ASN A 167 -1.61 3.67 3.19
CA ASN A 167 -1.52 5.09 2.88
C ASN A 167 -2.85 5.80 3.19
N GLU A 168 -3.98 5.23 2.76
CA GLU A 168 -5.32 5.73 3.10
C GLU A 168 -5.59 5.72 4.62
N ARG A 169 -5.13 4.67 5.31
CA ARG A 169 -5.20 4.62 6.78
C ARG A 169 -4.34 5.71 7.42
N MET A 170 -3.22 6.11 6.80
CA MET A 170 -2.40 7.23 7.25
C MET A 170 -3.10 8.57 7.03
N HIS A 171 -3.83 8.76 5.92
CA HIS A 171 -4.71 9.93 5.74
C HIS A 171 -5.70 10.05 6.90
N LEU A 172 -6.40 8.96 7.24
CA LEU A 172 -7.32 8.91 8.39
C LEU A 172 -6.62 9.32 9.70
N LEU A 173 -5.45 8.74 9.99
CA LEU A 173 -4.72 9.02 11.23
C LEU A 173 -4.20 10.47 11.29
N ILE A 174 -3.84 11.05 10.14
CA ILE A 174 -3.48 12.47 10.02
C ILE A 174 -4.69 13.35 10.39
N PHE A 175 -5.86 13.11 9.81
CA PHE A 175 -7.06 13.90 10.12
C PHE A 175 -7.55 13.70 11.56
N LEU A 176 -7.35 12.53 12.15
CA LEU A 176 -7.65 12.27 13.57
C LEU A 176 -6.80 13.12 14.53
N ASN A 177 -5.62 13.57 14.12
CA ASN A 177 -4.82 14.52 14.89
C ASN A 177 -5.31 15.97 14.79
N MET A 178 -6.24 16.25 13.87
CA MET A 178 -6.90 17.55 13.72
C MET A 178 -8.29 17.58 14.38
N LYS A 179 -8.93 16.41 14.50
CA LYS A 179 -10.27 16.28 15.08
C LYS A 179 -10.53 14.91 15.69
N SER A 180 -11.09 14.91 16.90
CA SER A 180 -11.65 13.72 17.53
C SER A 180 -13.13 13.53 17.15
N PRO A 181 -13.50 12.50 16.37
CA PRO A 181 -14.89 12.25 16.01
C PRO A 181 -15.69 11.69 17.19
N GLY A 182 -16.91 12.20 17.36
CA GLY A 182 -17.85 11.75 18.40
C GLY A 182 -18.48 10.37 18.14
N PRO A 183 -19.24 9.82 19.11
CA PRO A 183 -19.78 8.47 19.03
C PRO A 183 -20.70 8.22 17.82
N LEU A 184 -21.57 9.18 17.48
CA LEU A 184 -22.47 9.05 16.33
C LEU A 184 -21.70 8.86 15.02
N PHE A 185 -20.65 9.67 14.80
CA PHE A 185 -19.79 9.56 13.63
C PHE A 185 -19.15 8.18 13.54
N ARG A 186 -18.65 7.66 14.66
CA ARG A 186 -18.03 6.33 14.73
C ARG A 186 -19.02 5.20 14.42
N ILE A 187 -20.27 5.32 14.87
CA ILE A 187 -21.34 4.37 14.52
C ILE A 187 -21.64 4.41 13.01
N LEU A 188 -21.67 5.60 12.41
CA LEU A 188 -21.87 5.75 10.97
C LEU A 188 -20.72 5.11 10.18
N VAL A 189 -19.47 5.30 10.61
CA VAL A 189 -18.30 4.63 10.02
C VAL A 189 -18.44 3.11 10.12
N LEU A 190 -18.80 2.58 11.29
CA LEU A 190 -18.99 1.14 11.48
C LEU A 190 -20.08 0.57 10.54
N GLY A 191 -21.21 1.28 10.42
CA GLY A 191 -22.28 0.89 9.50
C GLY A 191 -21.84 0.95 8.04
N ALA A 192 -21.16 2.02 7.64
CA ALA A 192 -20.65 2.20 6.29
C ALA A 192 -19.62 1.12 5.92
N GLN A 193 -18.65 0.84 6.79
CA GLN A 193 -17.69 -0.25 6.59
C GLN A 193 -18.38 -1.61 6.55
N GLY A 194 -19.32 -1.88 7.45
CA GLY A 194 -20.08 -3.14 7.46
C GLY A 194 -20.78 -3.41 6.13
N VAL A 195 -21.34 -2.38 5.50
CA VAL A 195 -22.00 -2.51 4.19
C VAL A 195 -20.98 -2.54 3.05
N PHE A 196 -20.07 -1.56 3.00
CA PHE A 196 -19.13 -1.39 1.89
C PHE A 196 -18.12 -2.53 1.78
N PHE A 197 -17.54 -2.98 2.90
CA PHE A 197 -16.60 -4.11 2.91
C PHE A 197 -17.22 -5.36 2.27
N ASN A 198 -18.43 -5.73 2.71
CA ASN A 198 -19.10 -6.93 2.22
C ASN A 198 -19.46 -6.82 0.74
N MET A 199 -20.01 -5.67 0.31
CA MET A 199 -20.33 -5.44 -1.11
C MET A 199 -19.08 -5.45 -1.99
N PHE A 200 -18.03 -4.73 -1.59
CA PHE A 200 -16.79 -4.66 -2.36
C PHE A 200 -16.08 -6.01 -2.40
N PHE A 201 -16.06 -6.77 -1.30
CA PHE A 201 -15.51 -8.13 -1.27
C PHE A 201 -16.22 -9.06 -2.26
N LEU A 202 -17.55 -9.10 -2.25
CA LEU A 202 -18.32 -9.91 -3.19
C LEU A 202 -18.12 -9.43 -4.64
N ALA A 203 -18.10 -8.12 -4.86
CA ALA A 203 -17.81 -7.53 -6.17
C ALA A 203 -16.40 -7.92 -6.67
N TYR A 204 -15.39 -7.89 -5.81
CA TYR A 204 -14.02 -8.21 -6.18
C TYR A 204 -13.85 -9.69 -6.53
N LEU A 205 -14.56 -10.60 -5.86
CA LEU A 205 -14.59 -12.02 -6.21
C LEU A 205 -15.19 -12.28 -7.60
N THR A 206 -16.13 -11.44 -8.04
CA THR A 206 -16.80 -11.60 -9.34
C THR A 206 -16.11 -10.84 -10.47
N SER A 207 -15.65 -9.61 -10.22
CA SER A 207 -15.01 -8.76 -11.22
C SER A 207 -13.96 -7.83 -10.63
N PRO A 208 -12.70 -8.32 -10.44
CA PRO A 208 -11.59 -7.47 -10.02
C PRO A 208 -11.39 -6.25 -10.91
N LYS A 209 -11.61 -6.41 -12.24
CA LYS A 209 -11.51 -5.34 -13.23
C LYS A 209 -12.48 -4.19 -12.95
N THR A 210 -13.73 -4.51 -12.61
CA THR A 210 -14.74 -3.51 -12.25
C THR A 210 -14.37 -2.82 -10.95
N CYS A 211 -13.89 -3.56 -9.95
CA CYS A 211 -13.45 -3.00 -8.67
C CYS A 211 -12.26 -2.05 -8.81
N HIS A 212 -11.21 -2.42 -9.54
CA HIS A 212 -10.10 -1.51 -9.79
C HIS A 212 -10.54 -0.28 -10.57
N ARG A 213 -11.43 -0.44 -11.56
CA ARG A 213 -11.95 0.72 -12.29
C ARG A 213 -12.82 1.62 -11.42
N PHE A 214 -13.57 1.05 -10.48
CA PHE A 214 -14.33 1.77 -9.47
C PHE A 214 -13.41 2.59 -8.56
N VAL A 215 -12.33 1.98 -8.05
CA VAL A 215 -11.34 2.69 -7.22
C VAL A 215 -10.68 3.80 -8.03
N GLY A 216 -10.26 3.55 -9.27
CA GLY A 216 -9.71 4.62 -10.13
C GLY A 216 -10.63 5.84 -10.25
N TYR A 217 -11.93 5.63 -10.47
CA TYR A 217 -12.92 6.73 -10.46
C TYR A 217 -13.18 7.33 -9.08
N LEU A 218 -13.06 6.56 -8.00
CA LEU A 218 -13.11 7.06 -6.63
C LEU A 218 -11.97 8.07 -6.41
N GLU A 219 -10.78 7.73 -6.87
CA GLU A 219 -9.61 8.59 -6.68
C GLU A 219 -9.59 9.80 -7.63
N GLU A 220 -10.21 9.71 -8.82
CA GLU A 220 -10.51 10.92 -9.60
C GLU A 220 -11.36 11.92 -8.80
N GLU A 221 -12.37 11.44 -8.07
CA GLU A 221 -13.22 12.25 -7.19
C GLU A 221 -12.45 12.74 -5.95
N ALA A 222 -11.52 11.96 -5.42
CA ALA A 222 -10.64 12.35 -4.32
C ALA A 222 -9.69 13.48 -4.76
N VAL A 223 -8.98 13.31 -5.89
CA VAL A 223 -8.13 14.35 -6.50
C VAL A 223 -8.94 15.62 -6.78
N HIS A 224 -10.17 15.50 -7.30
CA HIS A 224 -11.07 16.63 -7.49
C HIS A 224 -11.36 17.36 -6.16
N THR A 225 -11.73 16.60 -5.13
CA THR A 225 -12.08 17.11 -3.80
C THR A 225 -10.90 17.82 -3.16
N TYR A 226 -9.72 17.20 -3.15
CA TYR A 226 -8.52 17.79 -2.57
C TYR A 226 -7.97 18.96 -3.39
N THR A 227 -8.14 18.97 -4.71
CA THR A 227 -7.81 20.18 -5.50
C THR A 227 -8.71 21.35 -5.12
N SER A 228 -9.99 21.07 -4.90
CA SER A 228 -10.97 22.09 -4.49
C SER A 228 -10.66 22.62 -3.09
N LEU A 229 -10.25 21.75 -2.17
CA LEU A 229 -9.79 22.12 -0.83
C LEU A 229 -8.49 22.94 -0.87
N VAL A 230 -7.50 22.55 -1.68
CA VAL A 230 -6.27 23.35 -1.89
C VAL A 230 -6.62 24.76 -2.33
N GLN A 231 -7.53 24.90 -3.31
CA GLN A 231 -7.99 26.20 -3.79
C GLN A 231 -8.65 27.02 -2.68
N ASP A 232 -9.58 26.43 -1.91
CA ASP A 232 -10.24 27.12 -0.80
C ASP A 232 -9.24 27.55 0.29
N ILE A 233 -8.21 26.77 0.59
CA ILE A 233 -7.14 27.19 1.52
C ILE A 233 -6.32 28.35 0.93
N GLU A 234 -5.97 28.28 -0.36
CA GLU A 234 -5.15 29.29 -1.02
C GLU A 234 -5.86 30.65 -1.12
N GLU A 235 -7.16 30.63 -1.39
CA GLU A 235 -8.08 31.78 -1.46
C GLU A 235 -8.47 32.31 -0.06
N GLY A 236 -8.15 31.59 1.01
CA GLY A 236 -8.43 32.02 2.39
C GLY A 236 -9.86 31.71 2.85
N HIS A 237 -10.56 30.80 2.19
CA HIS A 237 -11.87 30.29 2.60
C HIS A 237 -11.78 29.33 3.79
N VAL A 238 -10.62 28.70 4.01
CA VAL A 238 -10.36 27.81 5.15
C VAL A 238 -9.38 28.49 6.11
N ASP A 239 -9.93 29.12 7.14
CA ASP A 239 -9.16 29.86 8.13
C ASP A 239 -8.05 29.00 8.78
N GLY A 240 -6.86 29.60 8.93
CA GLY A 240 -5.71 29.01 9.61
C GLY A 240 -4.87 28.07 8.75
N TRP A 241 -5.44 27.31 7.81
CA TRP A 241 -4.73 26.18 7.18
C TRP A 241 -3.56 26.56 6.27
N LYS A 242 -3.50 27.82 5.82
CA LYS A 242 -2.36 28.37 5.07
C LYS A 242 -1.15 28.70 5.97
N THR A 243 -1.36 28.84 7.27
CA THR A 243 -0.34 29.27 8.24
C THR A 243 -0.10 28.27 9.37
N ASP A 244 -1.11 27.48 9.70
CA ASP A 244 -1.08 26.50 10.77
C ASP A 244 -0.14 25.36 10.39
N ILE A 245 0.68 24.95 11.34
CA ILE A 245 1.64 23.87 11.17
C ILE A 245 0.91 22.53 11.06
N ALA A 246 1.28 21.72 10.08
CA ALA A 246 0.73 20.39 9.91
C ALA A 246 1.01 19.49 11.13
N PRO A 247 0.09 18.58 11.49
CA PRO A 247 0.30 17.60 12.55
C PRO A 247 1.64 16.87 12.40
N SER A 248 2.29 16.57 13.53
CA SER A 248 3.60 15.91 13.54
C SER A 248 3.60 14.56 12.82
N ILE A 249 2.49 13.82 12.88
CA ILE A 249 2.30 12.57 12.14
C ILE A 249 2.44 12.76 10.63
N ALA A 250 1.82 13.80 10.07
CA ALA A 250 1.88 14.10 8.64
C ALA A 250 3.28 14.56 8.22
N ARG A 251 3.88 15.47 9.00
CA ARG A 251 5.23 15.98 8.73
C ARG A 251 6.26 14.86 8.73
N LYS A 252 6.15 13.91 9.65
CA LYS A 252 7.04 12.74 9.71
C LYS A 252 6.80 11.74 8.58
N TYR A 253 5.53 11.48 8.26
CA TYR A 253 5.16 10.59 7.17
C TYR A 253 5.73 11.12 5.84
N TYR A 254 5.31 12.30 5.41
CA TYR A 254 5.77 12.89 4.14
C TYR A 254 7.17 13.52 4.19
N LYS A 255 7.90 13.41 5.31
CA LYS A 255 9.21 14.05 5.53
C LYS A 255 9.23 15.55 5.23
N LEU A 256 8.16 16.24 5.61
CA LEU A 256 8.02 17.68 5.43
C LEU A 256 8.90 18.45 6.41
N SER A 257 9.20 19.70 6.07
CA SER A 257 9.94 20.61 6.95
C SER A 257 9.19 20.88 8.25
N ASP A 258 9.92 21.34 9.27
CA ASP A 258 9.30 21.56 10.58
C ASP A 258 8.22 22.65 10.57
N ASN A 259 8.33 23.59 9.64
CA ASN A 259 7.40 24.68 9.42
C ASN A 259 6.35 24.40 8.32
N ALA A 260 6.25 23.16 7.82
CA ALA A 260 5.28 22.81 6.79
C ALA A 260 3.84 23.00 7.31
N THR A 261 3.03 23.60 6.45
CA THR A 261 1.66 24.01 6.76
C THR A 261 0.67 22.88 6.48
N ILE A 262 -0.57 23.03 6.96
CA ILE A 262 -1.66 22.13 6.59
C ILE A 262 -1.86 22.10 5.07
N LEU A 263 -1.69 23.23 4.37
CA LEU A 263 -1.73 23.28 2.90
C LEU A 263 -0.71 22.32 2.25
N ASP A 264 0.52 22.29 2.76
CA ASP A 264 1.58 21.41 2.23
C ASP A 264 1.22 19.94 2.43
N MET A 265 0.67 19.60 3.60
CA MET A 265 0.16 18.26 3.89
C MET A 265 -0.99 17.87 2.94
N ILE A 266 -1.97 18.74 2.71
CA ILE A 266 -3.09 18.45 1.79
C ILE A 266 -2.60 18.24 0.36
N LYS A 267 -1.56 18.98 -0.07
CA LYS A 267 -0.94 18.76 -1.39
C LYS A 267 -0.32 17.38 -1.51
N CYS A 268 0.31 16.86 -0.45
CA CYS A 268 0.85 15.48 -0.43
C CYS A 268 -0.26 14.43 -0.48
N ILE A 269 -1.31 14.57 0.34
CA ILE A 269 -2.48 13.65 0.31
C ILE A 269 -3.07 13.60 -1.10
N ARG A 270 -3.27 14.76 -1.74
CA ARG A 270 -3.76 14.83 -3.14
C ARG A 270 -2.84 14.08 -4.12
N ALA A 271 -1.54 14.07 -3.90
CA ALA A 271 -0.59 13.36 -4.74
C ALA A 271 -0.66 11.83 -4.54
N ASP A 272 -0.89 11.39 -3.30
CA ASP A 272 -1.21 9.97 -3.02
C ASP A 272 -2.47 9.54 -3.79
N GLU A 273 -3.55 10.32 -3.75
CA GLU A 273 -4.78 9.98 -4.48
C GLU A 273 -4.56 9.90 -5.99
N ALA A 274 -3.71 10.77 -6.55
CA ALA A 274 -3.37 10.71 -7.96
C ALA A 274 -2.57 9.45 -8.31
N ASN A 275 -1.69 9.00 -7.42
CA ASN A 275 -1.00 7.73 -7.57
C ASN A 275 -1.97 6.55 -7.51
N HIS A 276 -2.87 6.52 -6.52
CA HIS A 276 -3.88 5.47 -6.37
C HIS A 276 -4.82 5.41 -7.59
N ARG A 277 -5.24 6.57 -8.11
CA ARG A 277 -6.00 6.72 -9.36
C ARG A 277 -5.30 6.02 -10.52
N ASP A 278 -4.04 6.38 -10.75
CA ASP A 278 -3.28 5.91 -11.90
C ASP A 278 -2.96 4.40 -11.79
N VAL A 279 -2.62 3.94 -10.58
CA VAL A 279 -2.40 2.52 -10.28
C VAL A 279 -3.68 1.71 -10.52
N ASN A 280 -4.82 2.12 -9.96
CA ASN A 280 -6.06 1.37 -10.08
C ASN A 280 -6.64 1.40 -11.50
N HIS A 281 -6.54 2.52 -12.23
CA HIS A 281 -6.89 2.52 -13.65
C HIS A 281 -5.99 1.58 -14.46
N THR A 282 -4.70 1.51 -14.14
CA THR A 282 -3.77 0.58 -14.79
C THR A 282 -4.11 -0.87 -14.44
N PHE A 283 -4.36 -1.18 -13.17
CA PHE A 283 -4.76 -2.52 -12.73
C PHE A 283 -6.10 -2.97 -13.33
N ALA A 284 -6.99 -2.02 -13.61
CA ALA A 284 -8.21 -2.27 -14.35
C ALA A 284 -7.96 -2.57 -15.84
N ASP A 285 -6.80 -2.29 -16.41
CA ASP A 285 -6.49 -2.61 -17.81
C ASP A 285 -5.73 -3.94 -17.96
N LEU A 286 -4.96 -4.31 -16.94
CA LEU A 286 -4.13 -5.51 -16.93
C LEU A 286 -4.94 -6.80 -16.82
N GLU A 287 -4.41 -7.88 -17.40
CA GLU A 287 -4.90 -9.23 -17.15
C GLU A 287 -4.39 -9.72 -15.79
N TRP A 288 -5.27 -9.65 -14.80
CA TRP A 288 -5.00 -9.92 -13.38
C TRP A 288 -4.39 -11.30 -13.06
N LYS A 289 -4.44 -12.27 -13.99
CA LYS A 289 -3.83 -13.60 -13.84
C LYS A 289 -2.37 -13.69 -14.29
N THR A 290 -2.00 -12.94 -15.32
CA THR A 290 -0.73 -13.13 -16.04
C THR A 290 0.19 -11.92 -15.93
N ASP A 291 -0.38 -10.74 -15.85
CA ASP A 291 0.38 -9.51 -16.03
C ASP A 291 1.11 -9.13 -14.74
N VAL A 292 2.32 -8.65 -14.92
CA VAL A 292 3.18 -8.17 -13.83
C VAL A 292 2.75 -6.76 -13.45
N ASN A 293 2.73 -6.47 -12.15
CA ASN A 293 2.50 -5.12 -11.66
C ASN A 293 3.62 -4.18 -12.19
N PRO A 294 3.32 -3.19 -13.06
CA PRO A 294 4.34 -2.33 -13.64
C PRO A 294 4.96 -1.36 -12.61
N PHE A 295 4.34 -1.18 -11.44
CA PHE A 295 4.80 -0.27 -10.40
C PHE A 295 5.79 -0.90 -9.40
N LEU A 296 6.17 -2.17 -9.58
CA LEU A 296 7.07 -2.90 -8.67
C LEU A 296 8.42 -2.25 -8.41
N PHE A 297 8.90 -1.44 -9.36
CA PHE A 297 10.22 -0.82 -9.30
C PHE A 297 10.19 0.64 -8.87
N LYS A 298 9.00 1.22 -8.63
CA LYS A 298 8.84 2.64 -8.32
C LYS A 298 9.58 3.05 -7.04
N HIS A 299 9.70 2.13 -6.06
CA HIS A 299 10.38 2.38 -4.78
C HIS A 299 11.74 1.67 -4.62
N ARG A 300 12.26 1.00 -5.65
CA ARG A 300 13.62 0.46 -5.53
C ARG A 300 14.62 1.61 -5.63
N LYS A 301 15.40 1.83 -4.57
CA LYS A 301 16.70 2.49 -4.71
C LYS A 301 17.44 1.76 -5.83
N GLU A 302 17.99 2.50 -6.79
CA GLU A 302 18.84 1.94 -7.84
C GLU A 302 19.91 1.05 -7.19
N VAL A 303 19.75 -0.26 -7.31
CA VAL A 303 20.82 -1.19 -7.01
C VAL A 303 21.71 -1.14 -8.23
N SER A 304 22.96 -0.72 -8.05
CA SER A 304 23.96 -0.52 -9.09
C SER A 304 24.45 -1.82 -9.77
N GLU A 305 23.62 -2.84 -9.88
CA GLU A 305 23.95 -4.09 -10.57
C GLU A 305 22.82 -4.52 -11.51
N PRO A 306 23.16 -4.98 -12.73
CA PRO A 306 22.17 -5.38 -13.71
C PRO A 306 21.39 -6.60 -13.20
N VAL A 307 20.07 -6.46 -13.13
CA VAL A 307 19.15 -7.57 -12.81
C VAL A 307 19.26 -8.61 -13.93
N GLU A 308 19.83 -9.77 -13.62
CA GLU A 308 19.72 -10.95 -14.48
C GLU A 308 18.23 -11.23 -14.75
N LYS A 309 17.94 -11.62 -16.01
CA LYS A 309 16.61 -11.83 -16.57
C LYS A 309 15.66 -12.57 -15.59
N PRO A 310 14.34 -12.32 -15.66
CA PRO A 310 13.38 -13.00 -14.79
C PRO A 310 13.57 -14.51 -14.88
N ILE A 311 13.81 -15.15 -13.74
CA ILE A 311 13.88 -16.61 -13.64
C ILE A 311 12.53 -17.15 -14.14
N GLN A 312 12.54 -17.75 -15.32
CA GLN A 312 11.37 -18.46 -15.87
C GLN A 312 10.88 -19.48 -14.85
N GLY A 313 9.55 -19.57 -14.76
CA GLY A 313 8.83 -20.24 -13.67
C GLY A 313 9.44 -21.57 -13.24
N VAL A 314 9.73 -21.68 -11.95
CA VAL A 314 9.90 -22.97 -11.29
C VAL A 314 8.52 -23.62 -11.31
N ASN A 315 8.33 -24.58 -12.21
CA ASN A 315 7.16 -25.46 -12.20
C ASN A 315 7.21 -26.26 -10.89
N TYR A 316 6.37 -25.88 -9.93
CA TYR A 316 5.97 -26.81 -8.89
C TYR A 316 4.97 -27.75 -9.54
N GLU A 317 5.45 -28.86 -10.10
CA GLU A 317 4.58 -29.98 -10.44
C GLU A 317 4.02 -30.54 -9.13
N ILE A 318 2.69 -30.56 -9.03
CA ILE A 318 1.93 -31.36 -8.06
C ILE A 318 1.13 -32.36 -8.91
#